data_AF-A0A815X5W7-F1
#
_entry.id   AF-A0A815X5W7-F1
#
_cell.length_a   1.000
_cell.length_b   1.000
_cell.length_c   1.000
_cell.angle_alpha   90.00
_cell.angle_beta   90.00
_cell.angle_gamma   90.00
#
_symmetry.space_group_name_H-M   'P 1'
#
loop_
_entity.id
_entity.type
_entity.pdbx_description
1 polymer ?
#
loop_
_entity_poly.entity_id
_entity_poly.type
_entity_poly.pdbx_seq_one_letter_code
_entity_poly.pdbx_strand_id
1 'polypeptide(L)'
;MGDQAPSDHTVFNWCREFQRNNFSVEDAPRPGRPQTSVNEQTIEAVRSLIDNNPHSTYQQIEDILGISATAVNSIIHDYLKLRRVCARWVPHQLTDDKKQYRIQFCRYSLNRFEEGQSRRVFDIITDDESWFYHYDHETKERSKVWVSKTVTRPTKVHRNESSGKRMVAIFFMKSGLIKPAPLEAGTSLTMEVLVLIIKKIGHIRVK
;
A
#
# COMPACT_ATOMS: atom_id res chain seq x y z
N MET A 1 0.53 -24.27 -59.92
CA MET A 1 0.87 -23.33 -58.83
C MET A 1 1.94 -23.99 -57.97
N GLY A 2 2.80 -23.22 -57.29
CA GLY A 2 3.81 -23.80 -56.39
C GLY A 2 3.18 -24.38 -55.11
N ASP A 3 3.86 -25.29 -54.42
CA ASP A 3 3.38 -26.01 -53.24
C ASP A 3 2.94 -25.14 -52.04
N GLN A 4 3.20 -23.83 -52.09
CA GLN A 4 2.83 -22.86 -51.05
C GLN A 4 1.66 -21.95 -51.47
N ALA A 5 1.01 -22.22 -52.60
CA ALA A 5 -0.12 -21.43 -53.06
C ALA A 5 -1.42 -21.77 -52.28
N PRO A 6 -2.31 -20.78 -52.05
CA PRO A 6 -3.63 -21.04 -51.48
C PRO A 6 -4.44 -22.00 -52.35
N SER A 7 -5.32 -22.78 -51.73
CA SER A 7 -6.27 -23.62 -52.46
C SER A 7 -7.19 -22.80 -53.37
N ASP A 8 -7.65 -23.39 -54.48
CA ASP A 8 -8.64 -22.75 -55.37
C ASP A 8 -9.89 -22.30 -54.60
N HIS A 9 -10.31 -23.07 -53.58
CA HIS A 9 -11.44 -22.70 -52.73
C HIS A 9 -11.22 -21.39 -51.97
N THR A 10 -10.01 -21.18 -51.43
CA THR A 10 -9.61 -19.93 -50.78
C THR A 10 -9.67 -18.76 -51.77
N VAL A 11 -9.15 -18.96 -52.99
CA VAL A 11 -9.15 -17.94 -54.04
C VAL A 11 -10.59 -17.54 -54.43
N PHE A 12 -11.47 -18.51 -54.65
CA PHE A 12 -12.88 -18.24 -54.98
C PHE A 12 -13.63 -17.52 -53.85
N ASN A 13 -13.34 -17.83 -52.59
CA ASN A 13 -13.94 -17.12 -51.45
C ASN A 13 -13.48 -15.66 -51.40
N TRP A 14 -12.19 -15.37 -51.62
CA TRP A 14 -11.68 -14.01 -51.70
C TRP A 14 -12.28 -13.21 -52.87
N CYS A 15 -12.40 -13.80 -54.07
CA CYS A 15 -13.07 -13.15 -55.20
C CYS A 15 -14.51 -12.76 -54.87
N ARG A 16 -15.22 -13.60 -54.10
CA ARG A 16 -16.60 -13.33 -53.66
C ARG A 16 -16.68 -12.19 -52.65
N GLU A 17 -15.75 -12.12 -51.71
CA GLU A 17 -15.67 -11.01 -50.75
C GLU A 17 -15.34 -9.68 -51.45
N PHE A 18 -14.43 -9.69 -52.45
CA PHE A 18 -14.15 -8.50 -53.26
C PHE A 18 -15.37 -8.05 -54.09
N GLN A 19 -16.15 -8.98 -54.66
CA GLN A 19 -17.41 -8.64 -55.32
C GLN A 19 -18.46 -8.04 -54.37
N ARG A 20 -18.35 -8.30 -53.06
CA ARG A 20 -19.17 -7.71 -52.00
C ARG A 20 -18.62 -6.38 -51.47
N ASN A 21 -17.62 -5.80 -52.15
CA ASN A 21 -16.88 -4.61 -51.72
C ASN A 21 -16.16 -4.76 -50.37
N ASN A 22 -15.88 -6.00 -49.93
CA ASN A 22 -15.07 -6.25 -48.75
C ASN A 22 -13.60 -6.46 -49.15
N PHE A 23 -12.81 -5.39 -49.05
CA PHE A 23 -11.38 -5.38 -49.39
C PHE A 23 -10.47 -5.53 -48.17
N SER A 24 -11.03 -5.84 -46.98
CA SER A 24 -10.24 -6.06 -45.77
C SER A 24 -9.43 -7.35 -45.91
N VAL A 25 -8.11 -7.24 -45.73
CA VAL A 25 -7.19 -8.40 -45.72
C VAL A 25 -7.11 -9.03 -44.32
N GLU A 26 -7.60 -8.31 -43.29
CA GLU A 26 -7.65 -8.80 -41.92
C GLU A 26 -8.75 -9.84 -41.73
N ASP A 27 -8.48 -10.83 -40.88
CA ASP A 27 -9.48 -11.82 -40.48
C ASP A 27 -10.68 -11.16 -39.80
N ALA A 28 -11.88 -11.56 -40.20
CA ALA A 28 -13.09 -11.15 -39.50
C ALA A 28 -13.07 -11.60 -38.03
N PRO A 29 -13.77 -10.87 -37.12
CA PRO A 29 -13.87 -11.27 -35.72
C PRO A 29 -14.35 -12.72 -35.61
N ARG A 30 -13.47 -13.59 -35.13
CA ARG A 30 -13.80 -15.00 -34.94
C ARG A 30 -14.63 -15.12 -33.66
N PRO A 31 -15.83 -15.74 -33.68
CA PRO A 31 -16.54 -16.04 -32.44
C PRO A 31 -15.67 -17.02 -31.64
N GLY A 32 -15.10 -16.52 -30.54
CA GLY A 32 -14.31 -17.33 -29.62
C GLY A 32 -15.15 -18.43 -28.97
N ARG A 33 -14.49 -19.34 -28.25
CA ARG A 33 -15.19 -20.33 -27.42
C ARG A 33 -16.08 -19.60 -26.39
N PRO A 34 -17.37 -19.92 -26.26
CA PRO A 34 -18.20 -19.36 -25.20
C PRO A 34 -17.57 -19.69 -23.83
N GLN A 35 -17.23 -18.67 -23.04
CA GLN A 35 -16.79 -18.84 -21.65
C GLN A 35 -17.98 -19.33 -20.83
N THR A 36 -18.16 -20.65 -20.78
CA THR A 36 -19.34 -21.29 -20.17
C THR A 36 -19.39 -21.09 -18.65
N SER A 37 -18.27 -20.71 -18.04
CA SER A 37 -18.12 -20.50 -16.60
C SER A 37 -18.30 -19.04 -16.14
N VAL A 38 -18.34 -18.07 -17.06
CA VAL A 38 -18.47 -16.65 -16.74
C VAL A 38 -19.80 -16.15 -17.30
N ASN A 39 -20.81 -16.13 -16.45
CA ASN A 39 -22.14 -15.61 -16.76
C ASN A 39 -22.50 -14.46 -15.79
N GLU A 40 -23.55 -13.71 -16.10
CA GLU A 40 -23.97 -12.56 -15.29
C GLU A 40 -24.22 -12.93 -13.82
N GLN A 41 -24.76 -14.13 -13.58
CA GLN A 41 -25.01 -14.65 -12.23
C GLN A 41 -23.71 -14.85 -11.43
N THR A 42 -22.67 -15.43 -12.05
CA THR A 42 -21.36 -15.63 -11.42
C THR A 42 -20.63 -14.31 -11.21
N ILE A 43 -20.75 -13.36 -12.15
CA ILE A 43 -20.17 -12.02 -12.01
C ILE A 43 -20.78 -11.31 -10.80
N GLU A 44 -22.11 -11.33 -10.68
CA GLU A 44 -22.80 -10.69 -9.56
C GLU A 44 -22.55 -11.40 -8.23
N ALA A 45 -22.45 -12.73 -8.23
CA ALA A 45 -22.08 -13.50 -7.04
C ALA A 45 -20.67 -13.14 -6.54
N VAL A 46 -19.69 -13.02 -7.46
CA VAL A 46 -18.33 -12.57 -7.11
C VAL A 46 -18.34 -11.14 -6.58
N ARG A 47 -19.10 -10.22 -7.21
CA ARG A 47 -19.25 -8.84 -6.74
C ARG A 47 -19.80 -8.80 -5.32
N SER A 48 -20.94 -9.46 -5.09
CA SER A 48 -21.59 -9.52 -3.78
C SER A 48 -20.66 -10.09 -2.70
N LEU A 49 -19.86 -11.10 -3.02
CA LEU A 49 -18.91 -11.69 -2.07
C LEU A 49 -17.79 -10.70 -1.71
N ILE A 50 -17.25 -9.98 -2.70
CA ILE A 50 -16.22 -8.96 -2.50
C ILE A 50 -16.77 -7.78 -1.71
N ASP A 51 -17.98 -7.30 -1.99
CA ASP A 51 -18.58 -6.17 -1.28
C ASP A 51 -18.84 -6.50 0.20
N ASN A 52 -19.26 -7.73 0.50
CA ASN A 52 -19.43 -8.21 1.87
C ASN A 52 -18.10 -8.42 2.60
N ASN A 53 -17.08 -8.92 1.91
CA ASN A 53 -15.75 -9.12 2.48
C ASN A 53 -14.65 -8.72 1.48
N PRO A 54 -14.21 -7.45 1.50
CA PRO A 54 -13.17 -6.95 0.59
C PRO A 54 -11.79 -7.61 0.76
N HIS A 55 -11.59 -8.39 1.84
CA HIS A 55 -10.34 -9.11 2.11
C HIS A 55 -10.33 -10.55 1.59
N SER A 56 -11.40 -10.99 0.95
CA SER A 56 -11.51 -12.34 0.38
C SER A 56 -10.37 -12.64 -0.60
N THR A 57 -9.78 -13.81 -0.46
CA THR A 57 -8.73 -14.31 -1.36
C THR A 57 -9.34 -14.96 -2.60
N TYR A 58 -8.57 -15.06 -3.69
CA TYR A 58 -8.98 -15.79 -4.90
C TYR A 58 -9.48 -17.20 -4.56
N GLN A 59 -8.71 -17.95 -3.76
CA GLN A 59 -9.07 -19.30 -3.31
C GLN A 59 -10.40 -19.34 -2.56
N GLN A 60 -10.67 -18.41 -1.64
CA GLN A 60 -11.95 -18.36 -0.95
C GLN A 60 -13.13 -18.12 -1.90
N ILE A 61 -12.94 -17.28 -2.92
CA ILE A 61 -13.98 -17.03 -3.92
C ILE A 61 -14.21 -18.28 -4.78
N GLU A 62 -13.13 -18.97 -5.18
CA GLU A 62 -13.18 -20.24 -5.90
C GLU A 62 -13.95 -21.30 -5.11
N ASP A 63 -13.59 -21.48 -3.84
CA ASP A 63 -14.18 -22.51 -2.97
C ASP A 63 -15.67 -22.22 -2.66
N ILE A 64 -16.02 -20.95 -2.41
CA ILE A 64 -17.41 -20.57 -2.07
C ILE A 64 -18.33 -20.68 -3.28
N LEU A 65 -17.87 -20.27 -4.46
CA LEU A 65 -18.70 -20.18 -5.66
C LEU A 65 -18.52 -21.40 -6.60
N GLY A 66 -17.58 -22.29 -6.32
CA GLY A 66 -17.30 -23.48 -7.13
C GLY A 66 -16.79 -23.17 -8.53
N ILE A 67 -16.15 -22.01 -8.71
CA ILE A 67 -15.66 -21.54 -10.01
C ILE A 67 -14.13 -21.66 -10.10
N SER A 68 -13.64 -21.90 -11.32
CA SER A 68 -12.19 -22.04 -11.55
C SER A 68 -11.42 -20.75 -11.25
N ALA A 69 -10.16 -20.89 -10.80
CA ALA A 69 -9.23 -19.78 -10.60
C ALA A 69 -9.15 -18.82 -11.79
N THR A 70 -9.14 -19.35 -13.02
CA THR A 70 -9.10 -18.56 -14.25
C THR A 70 -10.37 -17.72 -14.41
N ALA A 71 -11.54 -18.29 -14.12
CA ALA A 71 -12.81 -17.57 -14.15
C ALA A 71 -12.86 -16.46 -13.10
N VAL A 72 -12.43 -16.72 -11.86
CA VAL A 72 -12.33 -15.69 -10.81
C VAL A 72 -11.42 -14.55 -11.25
N ASN A 73 -10.24 -14.88 -11.78
CA ASN A 73 -9.27 -13.89 -12.23
C ASN A 73 -9.84 -13.00 -13.35
N SER A 74 -10.48 -13.60 -14.37
CA SER A 74 -11.14 -12.85 -15.44
C SER A 74 -12.30 -12.02 -14.90
N ILE A 75 -13.18 -12.55 -14.05
CA ILE A 75 -14.30 -11.81 -13.48
C ILE A 75 -13.79 -10.56 -12.72
N ILE A 76 -12.81 -10.71 -11.84
CA ILE A 76 -12.28 -9.61 -11.02
C ILE A 76 -11.63 -8.53 -11.90
N HIS A 77 -10.79 -8.90 -12.86
CA HIS A 77 -10.00 -7.93 -13.63
C HIS A 77 -10.67 -7.45 -14.92
N ASP A 78 -11.32 -8.35 -15.66
CA ASP A 78 -11.88 -8.06 -16.98
C ASP A 78 -13.31 -7.55 -16.89
N TYR A 79 -14.13 -8.06 -15.97
CA TYR A 79 -15.55 -7.69 -15.87
C TYR A 79 -15.80 -6.65 -14.77
N LEU A 80 -15.30 -6.88 -13.55
CA LEU A 80 -15.47 -5.98 -12.41
C LEU A 80 -14.46 -4.83 -12.39
N LYS A 81 -13.38 -4.94 -13.18
CA LYS A 81 -12.28 -3.94 -13.26
C LYS A 81 -11.65 -3.61 -11.91
N LEU A 82 -11.57 -4.60 -11.02
CA LEU A 82 -11.01 -4.46 -9.68
C LEU A 82 -9.51 -4.76 -9.68
N ARG A 83 -8.81 -4.15 -8.71
CA ARG A 83 -7.41 -4.43 -8.40
C ARG A 83 -7.23 -4.58 -6.90
N ARG A 84 -6.52 -5.61 -6.48
CA ARG A 84 -6.16 -5.82 -5.08
C ARG A 84 -5.02 -4.89 -4.68
N VAL A 85 -5.22 -4.12 -3.61
CA VAL A 85 -4.22 -3.20 -3.03
C VAL A 85 -4.07 -3.48 -1.54
N CYS A 86 -2.90 -3.19 -0.96
CA CYS A 86 -2.72 -3.28 0.48
C CYS A 86 -3.45 -2.13 1.18
N ALA A 87 -4.20 -2.45 2.24
CA ALA A 87 -4.82 -1.44 3.08
C ALA A 87 -3.75 -0.57 3.78
N ARG A 88 -4.09 0.69 4.03
CA ARG A 88 -3.21 1.61 4.76
C ARG A 88 -3.32 1.32 6.25
N TRP A 89 -2.18 1.09 6.90
CA TRP A 89 -2.12 1.03 8.37
C TRP A 89 -2.36 2.42 8.95
N VAL A 90 -3.35 2.52 9.83
CA VAL A 90 -3.65 3.72 10.61
C VAL A 90 -3.30 3.47 12.08
N PRO A 91 -2.63 4.40 12.78
CA PRO A 91 -2.13 4.16 14.15
C PRO A 91 -3.22 3.85 15.17
N HIS A 92 -4.41 4.44 15.03
CA HIS A 92 -5.51 4.25 15.96
C HIS A 92 -6.85 4.53 15.29
N GLN A 93 -7.89 3.82 15.72
CA GLN A 93 -9.27 4.12 15.35
C GLN A 93 -9.79 5.25 16.24
N LEU A 94 -10.02 6.42 15.64
CA LEU A 94 -10.50 7.60 16.37
C LEU A 94 -12.02 7.53 16.60
N THR A 95 -12.44 7.85 17.83
CA THR A 95 -13.85 8.14 18.15
C THR A 95 -14.28 9.47 17.51
N ASP A 96 -15.58 9.68 17.34
CA ASP A 96 -16.09 10.89 16.71
C ASP A 96 -15.76 12.15 17.51
N ASP A 97 -15.77 12.07 18.85
CA ASP A 97 -15.33 13.18 19.72
C ASP A 97 -13.85 13.53 19.50
N LYS A 98 -12.97 12.52 19.38
CA LYS A 98 -11.54 12.74 19.10
C LYS A 98 -11.36 13.37 17.71
N LYS A 99 -12.18 13.01 16.72
CA LYS A 99 -12.16 13.65 15.39
C LYS A 99 -12.59 15.11 15.48
N GLN A 100 -13.68 15.40 16.18
CA GLN A 100 -14.17 16.77 16.36
C GLN A 100 -13.14 17.65 17.07
N TYR A 101 -12.54 17.14 18.15
CA TYR A 101 -11.46 17.84 18.86
C TYR A 101 -10.29 18.16 17.92
N ARG A 102 -9.84 17.20 17.10
CA ARG A 102 -8.78 17.43 16.11
C ARG A 102 -9.15 18.51 15.10
N ILE A 103 -10.39 18.51 14.59
CA ILE A 103 -10.86 19.54 13.65
C ILE A 103 -10.86 20.92 14.31
N GLN A 104 -11.36 21.02 15.53
CA GLN A 104 -11.38 22.26 16.30
C GLN A 104 -9.96 22.78 16.54
N PHE A 105 -9.04 21.91 16.97
CA PHE A 105 -7.64 22.26 17.18
C PHE A 105 -6.95 22.73 15.89
N CYS A 106 -7.21 22.05 14.76
CA CYS A 106 -6.68 22.48 13.46
C CYS A 106 -7.21 23.85 13.04
N ARG A 107 -8.51 24.12 13.21
CA ARG A 107 -9.11 25.43 12.91
C ARG A 107 -8.54 26.53 13.79
N TYR A 108 -8.42 26.27 15.09
CA TYR A 108 -7.78 27.18 16.03
C TYR A 108 -6.34 27.48 15.61
N SER A 109 -5.55 26.45 15.27
CA SER A 109 -4.17 26.58 14.85
C SER A 109 -4.03 27.38 13.55
N LEU A 110 -4.88 27.12 12.56
CA LEU A 110 -4.90 27.86 11.30
C LEU A 110 -5.18 29.35 11.54
N ASN A 111 -6.19 29.67 12.34
CA ASN A 111 -6.51 31.07 12.67
C ASN A 111 -5.35 31.75 13.42
N ARG A 112 -4.75 31.06 14.40
CA ARG A 112 -3.60 31.55 15.16
C ARG A 112 -2.39 31.92 14.28
N PHE A 113 -2.20 31.22 13.15
CA PHE A 113 -1.11 31.46 12.21
C PHE A 113 -1.56 32.17 10.93
N GLU A 114 -2.67 32.91 10.98
CA GLU A 114 -3.16 33.74 9.86
C GLU A 114 -3.31 32.92 8.57
N GLU A 115 -3.91 31.74 8.68
CA GLU A 115 -4.11 30.80 7.56
C GLU A 115 -2.79 30.38 6.87
N GLY A 116 -1.67 30.43 7.59
CA GLY A 116 -0.33 30.10 7.10
C GLY A 116 0.48 31.29 6.61
N GLN A 117 -0.05 32.51 6.66
CA GLN A 117 0.69 33.72 6.27
C GLN A 117 1.68 34.17 7.35
N SER A 118 1.41 33.83 8.62
CA SER A 118 2.22 34.29 9.74
C SER A 118 3.57 33.57 9.81
N ARG A 119 4.67 34.33 9.77
CA ARG A 119 6.03 33.80 9.97
C ARG A 119 6.27 33.25 11.39
N ARG A 120 5.35 33.50 12.33
CA ARG A 120 5.40 32.96 13.70
C ARG A 120 5.41 31.43 13.75
N VAL A 121 4.98 30.76 12.68
CA VAL A 121 5.11 29.30 12.55
C VAL A 121 6.57 28.85 12.61
N PHE A 122 7.53 29.70 12.20
CA PHE A 122 8.96 29.40 12.26
C PHE A 122 9.54 29.42 13.67
N ASP A 123 8.82 30.02 14.63
CA ASP A 123 9.20 30.04 16.04
C ASP A 123 8.72 28.81 16.80
N ILE A 124 7.92 27.94 16.17
CA ILE A 124 7.48 26.69 16.78
C ILE A 124 8.70 25.78 16.97
N ILE A 125 8.90 25.40 18.22
CA ILE A 125 9.75 24.29 18.61
C ILE A 125 8.82 23.12 18.83
N THR A 126 9.11 22.01 18.17
CA THR A 126 8.38 20.76 18.33
C THR A 126 9.37 19.68 18.70
N ASP A 127 8.87 18.71 19.44
CA ASP A 127 9.64 17.59 19.91
C ASP A 127 8.91 16.28 19.65
N ASP A 128 9.68 15.21 19.54
CA ASP A 128 9.17 13.85 19.54
C ASP A 128 10.19 12.91 20.16
N GLU A 129 9.72 11.79 20.67
CA GLU A 129 10.53 10.74 21.26
C GLU A 129 10.56 9.53 20.35
N SER A 130 11.75 9.00 20.08
CA SER A 130 11.89 7.80 19.25
C SER A 130 12.83 6.80 19.88
N TRP A 131 12.46 5.52 19.80
CA TRP A 131 13.33 4.40 20.17
C TRP A 131 14.29 4.07 19.04
N PHE A 132 15.58 4.19 19.32
CA PHE A 132 16.65 3.74 18.44
C PHE A 132 17.20 2.40 18.94
N TYR A 133 17.07 1.38 18.12
CA TYR A 133 17.61 0.05 18.39
C TYR A 133 19.08 -0.01 17.98
N HIS A 134 19.89 -0.77 18.73
CA HIS A 134 21.32 -0.98 18.40
C HIS A 134 21.53 -1.86 17.17
N TYR A 135 20.47 -2.45 16.63
CA TYR A 135 20.48 -3.31 15.45
C TYR A 135 19.25 -3.03 14.59
N ASP A 136 19.39 -3.26 13.28
CA ASP A 136 18.27 -3.19 12.36
C ASP A 136 17.34 -4.40 12.55
N HIS A 137 16.06 -4.15 12.79
CA HIS A 137 15.03 -5.17 12.72
C HIS A 137 14.80 -5.53 11.25
N GLU A 138 15.44 -6.60 10.78
CA GLU A 138 15.08 -7.17 9.49
C GLU A 138 13.65 -7.72 9.55
N THR A 139 12.79 -7.25 8.65
CA THR A 139 11.48 -7.86 8.45
C THR A 139 11.63 -9.30 7.94
N LYS A 140 10.60 -10.13 8.13
CA LYS A 140 10.56 -11.49 7.59
C LYS A 140 10.87 -11.53 6.09
N GLU A 141 10.43 -10.53 5.33
CA GLU A 141 10.75 -10.38 3.91
C GLU A 141 12.23 -10.12 3.66
N ARG A 142 12.87 -9.23 4.43
CA ARG A 142 14.30 -8.94 4.32
C ARG A 142 15.17 -10.13 4.72
N SER A 143 14.66 -11.02 5.57
CA SER A 143 15.33 -12.26 5.96
C SER A 143 15.28 -13.39 4.92
N LYS A 144 14.69 -13.14 3.73
CA LYS A 144 14.67 -14.13 2.63
C LYS A 144 16.11 -14.40 2.18
N VAL A 145 16.46 -15.69 2.12
CA VAL A 145 17.76 -16.16 1.66
C VAL A 145 17.57 -17.10 0.47
N TRP A 146 18.46 -17.01 -0.51
CA TRP A 146 18.52 -17.96 -1.60
C TRP A 146 19.14 -19.26 -1.10
N VAL A 147 18.40 -20.37 -1.22
CA VAL A 147 18.86 -21.70 -0.87
C VAL A 147 18.60 -22.66 -2.03
N SER A 148 19.48 -23.65 -2.20
CA SER A 148 19.27 -24.72 -3.19
C SER A 148 18.06 -25.58 -2.79
N LYS A 149 17.41 -26.23 -3.78
CA LYS A 149 16.21 -27.05 -3.56
C LYS A 149 16.41 -28.21 -2.55
N THR A 150 17.66 -28.62 -2.32
CA THR A 150 18.02 -29.73 -1.45
C THR A 150 18.25 -29.32 0.00
N VAL A 151 18.34 -28.03 0.29
CA VAL A 151 18.66 -27.53 1.63
C VAL A 151 17.37 -27.16 2.36
N THR A 152 17.27 -27.61 3.61
CA THR A 152 16.16 -27.26 4.50
C THR A 152 16.18 -25.77 4.81
N ARG A 153 15.00 -25.19 5.03
CA ARG A 153 14.86 -23.76 5.31
C ARG A 153 15.72 -23.38 6.52
N PRO A 154 16.69 -22.45 6.38
CA PRO A 154 17.54 -22.06 7.49
C PRO A 154 16.72 -21.35 8.57
N THR A 155 17.05 -21.64 9.82
CA THR A 155 16.40 -21.04 10.98
C THR A 155 17.15 -19.79 11.39
N LYS A 156 16.49 -18.63 11.35
CA LYS A 156 17.00 -17.38 11.91
C LYS A 156 16.33 -17.13 13.25
N VAL A 157 17.14 -17.06 14.32
CA VAL A 157 16.63 -16.76 15.67
C VAL A 157 16.14 -15.32 15.69
N HIS A 158 14.87 -15.12 16.04
CA HIS A 158 14.31 -13.80 16.27
C HIS A 158 14.89 -13.23 17.56
N ARG A 159 15.60 -12.09 17.50
CA ARG A 159 16.09 -11.41 18.71
C ARG A 159 14.96 -10.56 19.29
N ASN A 160 14.76 -10.65 20.60
CA ASN A 160 13.70 -9.90 21.30
C ASN A 160 13.95 -8.39 21.23
N GLU A 161 12.89 -7.61 21.04
CA GLU A 161 12.88 -6.14 20.90
C GLU A 161 13.49 -5.37 22.09
N SER A 162 13.78 -6.04 23.20
CA SER A 162 14.40 -5.46 24.40
C SER A 162 15.94 -5.41 24.36
N SER A 163 16.59 -5.99 23.34
CA SER A 163 18.04 -6.28 23.34
C SER A 163 18.93 -5.09 22.91
N GLY A 164 18.91 -3.98 23.64
CA GLY A 164 19.75 -2.81 23.32
C GLY A 164 19.00 -1.77 22.50
N LYS A 165 18.19 -0.97 23.19
CA LYS A 165 17.50 0.20 22.63
C LYS A 165 17.78 1.44 23.47
N ARG A 166 17.78 2.61 22.85
CA ARG A 166 17.89 3.91 23.53
C ARG A 166 16.75 4.81 23.07
N MET A 167 16.09 5.44 24.03
CA MET A 167 15.13 6.51 23.75
C MET A 167 15.91 7.80 23.52
N VAL A 168 15.61 8.49 22.44
CA VAL A 168 16.19 9.80 22.13
C VAL A 168 15.04 10.79 21.98
N ALA A 169 15.09 11.85 22.79
CA ALA A 169 14.22 13.00 22.62
C ALA A 169 14.85 13.97 21.63
N ILE A 170 14.10 14.32 20.60
CA ILE A 170 14.57 15.14 19.48
C ILE A 170 13.73 16.40 19.43
N PHE A 171 14.40 17.55 19.38
CA PHE A 171 13.75 18.86 19.28
C PHE A 171 14.13 19.49 17.94
N PHE A 172 13.14 20.03 17.23
CA PHE A 172 13.37 20.67 15.93
C PHE A 172 12.57 21.96 15.80
N MET A 173 13.17 22.89 15.06
CA MET A 173 12.56 24.15 14.63
C MET A 173 12.82 24.35 13.13
N LYS A 174 12.28 25.41 12.54
CA LYS A 174 12.46 25.68 11.11
C LYS A 174 13.93 25.82 10.69
N SER A 175 14.83 26.25 11.59
CA SER A 175 16.27 26.35 11.32
C SER A 175 17.04 25.03 11.46
N GLY A 176 16.39 23.96 11.93
CA GLY A 176 16.96 22.62 12.05
C GLY A 176 16.85 22.01 13.44
N LEU A 177 17.74 21.04 13.69
CA LEU A 177 17.80 20.26 14.92
C LEU A 177 18.31 21.12 16.09
N ILE A 178 17.53 21.15 17.17
CA ILE A 178 17.97 21.69 18.46
C ILE A 178 18.65 20.54 19.20
N LYS A 179 19.88 20.77 19.69
CA LYS A 179 20.79 19.73 20.17
C LYS A 179 20.07 18.57 20.91
N PRO A 180 20.23 17.32 20.43
CA PRO A 180 19.65 16.18 21.12
C PRO A 180 20.32 16.01 22.49
N ALA A 181 19.51 15.78 23.52
CA ALA A 181 19.99 15.40 24.84
C ALA A 181 19.88 13.87 24.96
N PRO A 182 21.00 13.12 24.92
CA PRO A 182 20.93 11.69 25.13
C PRO A 182 20.47 11.40 26.56
N LEU A 183 19.45 10.56 26.70
CA LEU A 183 19.04 10.02 27.99
C LEU A 183 19.97 8.87 28.40
N GLU A 184 20.20 8.70 29.70
CA GLU A 184 20.96 7.55 30.19
C GLU A 184 20.24 6.24 29.83
N ALA A 185 21.02 5.17 29.67
CA ALA A 185 20.49 3.89 29.25
C ALA A 185 19.54 3.33 30.33
N GLY A 186 18.28 3.08 29.95
CA GLY A 186 17.25 2.55 30.85
C GLY A 186 16.38 3.61 31.54
N THR A 187 16.67 4.90 31.35
CA THR A 187 15.78 5.99 31.83
C THR A 187 14.70 6.32 30.81
N SER A 188 13.46 6.43 31.29
CA SER A 188 12.34 7.00 30.53
C SER A 188 12.40 8.54 30.59
N LEU A 189 11.89 9.22 29.56
CA LEU A 189 11.69 10.66 29.64
C LEU A 189 10.61 10.95 30.70
N THR A 190 11.02 11.52 31.83
CA THR A 190 10.06 12.03 32.82
C THR A 190 9.79 13.51 32.56
N MET A 191 8.65 14.00 33.05
CA MET A 191 8.27 15.41 32.92
C MET A 191 9.35 16.36 33.49
N GLU A 192 10.06 15.94 34.54
CA GLU A 192 11.16 16.69 35.14
C GLU A 192 12.35 16.85 34.19
N VAL A 193 12.74 15.75 33.51
CA VAL A 193 13.81 15.75 32.51
C VAL A 193 13.42 16.61 31.31
N LEU A 194 12.16 16.54 30.86
CA LEU A 194 11.64 17.38 29.78
C LEU A 194 11.71 18.87 30.14
N VAL A 195 11.26 19.26 31.34
CA VAL A 195 11.33 20.65 31.82
C VAL A 195 12.77 21.14 31.89
N LEU A 196 13.72 20.31 32.34
CA LEU A 196 15.14 20.65 32.36
C LEU A 196 15.71 20.87 30.96
N ILE A 197 15.33 20.03 29.99
CA ILE A 197 15.74 20.19 28.58
C ILE A 197 15.15 21.48 28.00
N ILE A 198 13.87 21.75 28.21
CA ILE A 198 13.20 22.97 27.74
C ILE A 198 13.86 24.22 28.35
N LYS A 199 14.18 24.21 29.65
CA LYS A 199 14.89 25.33 30.30
C LYS A 199 16.28 25.56 29.69
N LYS A 200 17.04 24.50 29.41
CA LYS A 200 18.34 24.59 28.72
C LYS A 200 18.21 25.16 27.31
N ILE A 201 17.17 24.77 26.55
CA ILE A 201 16.88 25.32 25.22
C ILE A 201 16.50 26.81 25.32
N GLY A 202 15.67 27.18 26.29
CA GLY A 202 15.28 28.58 26.54
C GLY A 202 16.46 29.50 26.83
N HIS A 203 17.43 29.06 27.65
CA HIS A 203 18.64 29.84 27.96
C HIS A 203 19.58 30.05 26.75
N ILE A 204 19.54 29.18 25.74
CA ILE A 204 20.33 29.33 24.51
C ILE A 204 19.82 30.48 23.63
N ARG A 205 18.55 30.89 23.80
CA ARG A 205 17.88 31.90 22.96
C ARG A 205 17.93 33.34 23.54
N VAL A 206 18.45 33.52 24.76
CA VAL A 206 18.57 34.82 25.47
C VAL A 206 20.00 35.37 25.44
N LYS A 207 20.80 35.02 24.42
CA LYS A 207 22.10 35.64 24.15
C LYS A 207 22.11 36.25 22.75
#